data_AF-A0A7D5P9V9-F1
#
_entry.id   AF-A0A7D5P9V9-F1
#
_cell.length_a   1.000
_cell.length_b   1.000
_cell.length_c   1.000
_cell.angle_alpha   90.00
_cell.angle_beta   90.00
_cell.angle_gamma   90.00
#
_symmetry.space_group_name_H-M   'P 1'
#
loop_
_entity.id
_entity.type
_entity.pdbx_description
1 polymer ?
#
loop_
_entity_poly.entity_id
_entity_poly.type
_entity_poly.pdbx_seq_one_letter_code
_entity_poly.pdbx_strand_id
1 'polypeptide(L)'
;MPEDEGLPQLHVGDHVQDREDDPDEAATMLVVGTPAERADEVPVDDEKTVADVNPEYPADDHVVEAVFPGRTTADVENLMAYAYPRSRLRRTARLHSEEDSDD
;
A
#
# COMPACT_ATOMS: atom_id res chain seq x y z
N MET A 1 9.18 20.43 2.96
CA MET A 1 8.14 19.55 2.39
C MET A 1 8.91 18.44 1.71
N PRO A 2 9.10 17.26 2.31
CA PRO A 2 9.75 16.17 1.59
C PRO A 2 8.73 15.59 0.58
N GLU A 3 8.81 16.13 -0.63
CA GLU A 3 8.78 15.43 -1.91
C GLU A 3 7.91 14.16 -1.99
N ASP A 4 6.67 14.35 -2.43
CA ASP A 4 5.83 13.38 -3.16
C ASP A 4 6.45 12.98 -4.53
N GLU A 5 7.68 13.45 -4.82
CA GLU A 5 8.30 13.39 -6.13
C GLU A 5 9.00 12.05 -6.36
N GLY A 6 8.24 11.07 -6.87
CA GLY A 6 8.80 9.98 -7.67
C GLY A 6 8.48 8.55 -7.24
N LEU A 7 7.63 8.34 -6.22
CA LEU A 7 7.16 6.99 -5.94
C LEU A 7 6.17 6.55 -7.04
N PRO A 8 6.34 5.33 -7.58
CA PRO A 8 5.43 4.85 -8.61
C PRO A 8 3.98 4.81 -8.10
N GLN A 9 2.99 5.12 -8.93
CA GLN A 9 1.61 4.84 -8.56
C GLN A 9 1.41 3.32 -8.36
N LEU A 10 0.73 2.92 -7.29
CA LEU A 10 0.29 1.53 -7.09
C LEU A 10 -1.09 1.35 -7.68
N HIS A 11 -1.32 0.18 -8.24
CA HIS A 11 -2.63 -0.24 -8.72
C HIS A 11 -3.08 -1.50 -7.99
N VAL A 12 -4.40 -1.71 -7.94
CA VAL A 12 -4.98 -2.98 -7.50
C VAL A 12 -4.35 -4.12 -8.28
N GLY A 13 -3.93 -5.17 -7.57
CA GLY A 13 -3.21 -6.32 -8.12
C GLY A 13 -1.69 -6.20 -8.11
N ASP A 14 -1.11 -5.02 -7.86
CA ASP A 14 0.33 -4.89 -7.67
C ASP A 14 0.79 -5.64 -6.40
N HIS A 15 1.97 -6.25 -6.48
CA HIS A 15 2.62 -6.86 -5.34
C HIS A 15 3.54 -5.86 -4.67
N VAL A 16 3.46 -5.79 -3.35
CA VAL A 16 4.20 -4.83 -2.53
C VAL A 16 4.84 -5.52 -1.33
N GLN A 17 5.87 -4.90 -0.78
CA GLN A 17 6.48 -5.24 0.50
C GLN A 17 6.46 -3.99 1.38
N ASP A 18 6.40 -4.21 2.69
CA ASP A 18 6.60 -3.15 3.66
C ASP A 18 8.07 -2.70 3.65
N ARG A 19 8.32 -1.39 3.73
CA ARG A 19 9.68 -0.84 3.82
C ARG A 19 10.25 -0.91 5.24
N GLU A 20 9.41 -1.11 6.24
CA GLU A 20 9.88 -1.30 7.62
C GLU A 20 10.48 -2.69 7.86
N ASP A 21 10.14 -3.67 7.02
CA ASP A 21 10.70 -5.02 7.07
C ASP A 21 12.03 -5.14 6.32
N ASP A 22 12.88 -6.08 6.76
CA ASP A 22 14.07 -6.48 6.02
C ASP A 22 13.70 -6.97 4.62
N PRO A 23 14.30 -6.44 3.54
CA PRO A 23 13.83 -6.69 2.16
C PRO A 23 13.95 -8.16 1.73
N ASP A 24 14.89 -8.92 2.33
CA ASP A 24 15.08 -10.34 2.06
C ASP A 24 14.09 -11.26 2.81
N GLU A 25 13.45 -10.74 3.87
CA GLU A 25 12.50 -11.48 4.72
C GLU A 25 11.06 -10.95 4.64
N ALA A 26 10.86 -9.75 4.07
CA ALA A 26 9.58 -9.07 3.97
C ALA A 26 8.53 -9.90 3.22
N ALA A 27 7.37 -10.07 3.85
CA ALA A 27 6.25 -10.77 3.24
C ALA A 27 5.71 -10.00 2.03
N THR A 28 5.42 -10.72 0.95
CA THR A 28 4.79 -10.12 -0.22
C THR A 28 3.29 -9.95 0.04
N MET A 29 2.83 -8.71 -0.04
CA MET A 29 1.43 -8.32 0.04
C MET A 29 0.86 -8.03 -1.35
N LEU A 30 -0.47 -8.07 -1.45
CA LEU A 30 -1.21 -7.73 -2.67
C LEU A 30 -2.06 -6.48 -2.43
N VAL A 31 -1.96 -5.49 -3.30
CA VAL A 31 -2.82 -4.30 -3.26
C VAL A 31 -4.24 -4.68 -3.68
N VAL A 32 -5.22 -4.39 -2.83
CA VAL A 32 -6.64 -4.66 -3.06
C VAL A 32 -7.48 -3.38 -3.18
N GLY A 33 -6.94 -2.26 -2.70
CA GLY A 33 -7.62 -0.96 -2.75
C GLY A 33 -6.64 0.20 -2.78
N THR A 34 -7.03 1.28 -3.45
CA THR A 34 -6.33 2.56 -3.48
C THR A 34 -7.33 3.68 -3.22
N PRO A 35 -7.84 3.79 -1.98
CA PRO A 35 -8.78 4.84 -1.60
C PRO A 35 -8.20 6.24 -1.92
N ALA A 36 -9.08 7.21 -2.15
CA ALA A 36 -8.66 8.58 -2.43
C ALA A 36 -8.25 9.32 -1.13
N GLU A 37 -8.68 8.81 0.01
CA GLU A 37 -8.42 9.33 1.34
C GLU A 37 -6.92 9.32 1.73
N ARG A 38 -6.55 10.31 2.56
CA ARG A 38 -5.21 10.44 3.13
C ARG A 38 -5.06 9.68 4.43
N ALA A 39 -3.82 9.44 4.85
CA ALA A 39 -3.51 8.70 6.07
C ALA A 39 -4.06 9.38 7.33
N ASP A 40 -4.17 10.72 7.34
CA ASP A 40 -4.79 11.51 8.42
C ASP A 40 -6.32 11.40 8.47
N GLU A 41 -6.95 10.85 7.43
CA GLU A 41 -8.42 10.79 7.29
C GLU A 41 -8.95 9.37 7.53
N VAL A 42 -8.13 8.34 7.35
CA VAL A 42 -8.56 6.93 7.46
C VAL A 42 -8.40 6.43 8.89
N PRO A 43 -9.50 6.08 9.60
CA PRO A 43 -9.43 5.51 10.94
C PRO A 43 -8.98 4.04 10.90
N VAL A 44 -8.07 3.67 11.79
CA VAL A 44 -7.68 2.27 12.06
C VAL A 44 -8.54 1.69 13.19
N ASP A 45 -8.89 2.53 14.16
CA ASP A 45 -9.76 2.25 15.29
C ASP A 45 -10.49 3.54 15.72
N ASP A 46 -11.29 3.49 16.78
CA ASP A 46 -12.08 4.64 17.26
C ASP A 46 -11.21 5.85 17.71
N GLU A 47 -9.89 5.66 17.93
CA GLU A 47 -9.01 6.69 18.49
C GLU A 47 -7.87 7.10 17.56
N LYS A 48 -7.49 6.27 16.59
CA LYS A 48 -6.30 6.49 15.75
C LYS A 48 -6.57 6.39 14.26
N THR A 49 -5.86 7.22 13.51
CA THR A 49 -5.80 7.17 12.05
C THR A 49 -4.60 6.36 11.56
N VAL A 50 -4.55 6.09 10.26
CA VAL A 50 -3.40 5.47 9.62
C VAL A 50 -2.13 6.30 9.85
N ALA A 51 -2.23 7.64 9.84
CA ALA A 51 -1.10 8.52 10.14
C ALA A 51 -0.64 8.41 11.61
N ASP A 52 -1.56 8.27 12.56
CA ASP A 52 -1.22 8.16 13.99
C ASP A 52 -0.42 6.88 14.32
N VAL A 53 -0.71 5.78 13.61
CA VAL A 53 0.03 4.51 13.76
C VAL A 53 1.27 4.43 12.87
N ASN A 54 1.42 5.37 11.91
CA ASN A 54 2.56 5.48 11.00
C ASN A 54 3.22 6.88 11.08
N PRO A 55 3.71 7.33 12.26
CA PRO A 55 4.17 8.70 12.44
C PRO A 55 5.47 9.05 11.67
N GLU A 56 6.18 8.05 11.15
CA GLU A 56 7.40 8.21 10.35
C GLU A 56 7.11 8.55 8.88
N TYR A 57 5.85 8.43 8.45
CA TYR A 57 5.38 8.71 7.10
C TYR A 57 4.53 9.98 7.05
N PRO A 58 4.41 10.65 5.88
CA PRO A 58 3.62 11.87 5.77
C PRO A 58 2.16 11.61 6.15
N ALA A 59 1.58 12.49 6.97
CA ALA A 59 0.18 12.36 7.40
C ALA A 59 -0.79 12.54 6.22
N ASP A 60 -0.39 13.34 5.24
CA ASP A 60 -1.13 13.62 4.00
C ASP A 60 -0.89 12.57 2.90
N ASP A 61 -0.14 11.50 3.19
CA ASP A 61 0.13 10.42 2.25
C ASP A 61 -1.14 9.66 1.87
N HIS A 62 -1.24 9.24 0.61
CA HIS A 62 -2.38 8.47 0.13
C HIS A 62 -2.43 7.10 0.79
N VAL A 63 -3.62 6.61 1.12
CA VAL A 63 -3.78 5.28 1.71
C VAL A 63 -3.86 4.20 0.63
N VAL A 64 -3.23 3.08 0.91
CA VAL A 64 -3.29 1.87 0.10
C VAL A 64 -3.72 0.71 0.99
N GLU A 65 -4.68 -0.07 0.52
CA GLU A 65 -5.15 -1.26 1.18
C GLU A 65 -4.46 -2.49 0.58
N ALA A 66 -3.83 -3.29 1.44
CA ALA A 66 -3.13 -4.49 1.04
C ALA A 66 -3.49 -5.69 1.92
N VAL A 67 -3.42 -6.88 1.35
CA VAL A 67 -3.66 -8.15 2.04
C VAL A 67 -2.41 -9.03 1.99
N PHE A 68 -2.34 -10.01 2.89
CA PHE A 68 -1.28 -11.03 2.91
C PHE A 68 -1.81 -12.34 2.31
N PRO A 69 -1.71 -12.56 0.98
CA PRO A 69 -2.14 -13.81 0.38
C PRO A 69 -1.14 -14.94 0.70
N GLY A 70 -1.66 -16.08 1.16
CA GLY A 70 -0.90 -17.32 1.20
C GLY A 70 -0.84 -17.96 -0.19
N ARG A 71 0.13 -18.87 -0.40
CA ARG A 71 0.29 -19.61 -1.67
C ARG A 71 -0.97 -20.36 -2.11
N THR A 72 -1.85 -20.69 -1.17
CA THR A 72 -3.09 -21.44 -1.39
C THR A 72 -4.35 -20.59 -1.16
N THR A 73 -4.21 -19.27 -1.02
CA THR A 73 -5.37 -18.38 -0.91
C THR A 73 -6.10 -18.35 -2.26
N ALA A 74 -7.29 -18.94 -2.29
CA ALA A 74 -8.19 -18.89 -3.45
C ALA A 74 -9.11 -17.65 -3.40
N ASP A 75 -9.52 -17.24 -2.20
CA ASP A 75 -10.45 -16.13 -1.97
C ASP A 75 -9.74 -14.94 -1.31
N VAL A 76 -9.31 -13.99 -2.13
CA VAL A 76 -8.58 -12.78 -1.69
C VAL A 76 -9.53 -11.78 -1.02
N GLU A 77 -10.78 -11.70 -1.47
CA GLU A 77 -11.79 -10.74 -0.98
C GLU A 77 -12.20 -10.98 0.48
N ASN A 78 -11.98 -12.18 1.02
CA ASN A 78 -12.26 -12.53 2.42
C ASN A 78 -11.05 -12.33 3.34
N LEU A 79 -9.90 -11.91 2.80
CA LEU A 79 -8.74 -11.59 3.62
C LEU A 79 -8.92 -10.26 4.32
N MET A 80 -8.34 -10.15 5.51
CA MET A 80 -8.27 -8.87 6.21
C MET A 80 -7.36 -7.92 5.42
N ALA A 81 -7.93 -6.82 4.95
CA ALA A 81 -7.21 -5.74 4.33
C ALA A 81 -6.63 -4.81 5.41
N TYR A 82 -5.40 -4.36 5.18
CA TYR A 82 -4.68 -3.44 6.04
C TYR A 82 -4.38 -2.17 5.27
N ALA A 83 -4.63 -1.02 5.91
CA ALA A 83 -4.39 0.29 5.35
C ALA A 83 -2.98 0.77 5.70
N TYR A 84 -2.24 1.20 4.69
CA TYR A 84 -0.88 1.72 4.81
C TYR A 84 -0.74 3.07 4.11
N PRO A 85 0.10 3.98 4.61
CA PRO A 85 0.58 5.10 3.82
C PRO A 85 1.28 4.58 2.56
N ARG A 86 0.98 5.14 1.39
CA ARG A 86 1.56 4.72 0.11
C ARG A 86 3.08 4.68 0.19
N SER A 87 3.71 5.68 0.78
CA SER A 87 5.16 5.79 0.90
C SER A 87 5.82 4.69 1.75
N ARG A 88 5.07 4.00 2.64
CA ARG A 88 5.52 2.82 3.39
C ARG A 88 5.66 1.58 2.51
N LEU A 89 4.96 1.53 1.38
CA LEU A 89 4.96 0.36 0.51
C LEU A 89 6.00 0.48 -0.61
N ARG A 90 6.73 -0.61 -0.83
CA ARG A 90 7.62 -0.78 -1.98
C ARG A 90 6.99 -1.76 -2.97
N ARG A 91 6.80 -1.34 -4.21
CA ARG A 91 6.33 -2.25 -5.27
C ARG A 91 7.43 -3.24 -5.65
N THR A 92 7.09 -4.52 -5.66
CA THR A 92 8.00 -5.63 -6.01
C THR A 92 7.65 -6.27 -7.34
N ALA A 93 6.36 -6.34 -7.69
CA ALA A 93 5.91 -6.75 -9.01
C ALA A 93 4.68 -5.95 -9.44
N ARG A 94 4.58 -5.68 -10.74
CA ARG A 94 3.42 -5.05 -11.37
C ARG A 94 2.53 -6.11 -12.00
N LEU A 95 1.22 -5.99 -11.81
CA LEU A 95 0.26 -6.81 -12.57
C LEU A 95 -0.11 -6.12 -13.89
N HIS A 96 -0.32 -4.81 -13.84
CA HIS A 96 -0.63 -4.00 -15.01
C HIS A 96 0.66 -3.51 -15.66
N SER A 97 0.84 -3.82 -16.94
CA SER A 97 1.82 -3.12 -17.78
C SER A 97 1.28 -1.72 -18.02
N GLU A 98 2.10 -0.68 -17.83
CA GLU A 98 1.77 0.63 -18.37
C GLU A 98 1.68 0.42 -19.89
N GLU A 99 0.50 0.58 -20.49
CA GLU A 99 0.45 0.79 -21.93
C GLU A 99 1.24 2.09 -22.15
N ASP A 100 2.47 1.96 -22.65
CA ASP A 100 3.21 3.08 -23.23
C ASP A 100 2.23 3.80 -24.15
N SER A 101 1.76 4.97 -23.70
CA SER A 101 1.09 5.90 -24.58
C SER A 101 2.18 6.51 -25.46
N ASP A 102 2.65 5.72 -26.42
CA ASP A 102 3.38 6.20 -27.59
C ASP A 102 2.39 7.07 -28.38
N ASP A 103 2.55 8.39 -28.30
CA ASP A 103 2.00 9.37 -29.26
C ASP A 103 3.13 9.88 -30.17
#